data_AF-A0A4Y8AES3-F1
#
_entry.id   AF-A0A4Y8AES3-F1
#
_cell.length_a   1.000
_cell.length_b   1.000
_cell.length_c   1.000
_cell.angle_alpha   90.00
_cell.angle_beta   90.00
_cell.angle_gamma   90.00
#
_symmetry.space_group_name_H-M   'P 1'
#
loop_
_entity.id
_entity.type
_entity.pdbx_description
1 polymer ?
#
loop_
_entity_poly.entity_id
_entity_poly.type
_entity_poly.pdbx_seq_one_letter_code
_entity_poly.pdbx_strand_id
1 'polypeptide(L)'
;MILPFKKKRIDIKKFADRLSTDGFKQIFDHIDQLSIKRSVDRMGLDKFINQCAYVAAGSGAIAGSGGIMTMLIGMPIDFVNLITQQFRVTMAIMYYTKGNYKISFDEFMKLVATSFKVEAGVAVTKTMMEGIAEKLLLAFGVRAAERLVPVVGAVIGGTTNYIFVKRMAQQIKELKGANKTVIIPIN
;
A
#
# COMPACT_ATOMS: atom_id res chain seq x y z
N MET A 1 -25.54 20.94 -20.40
CA MET A 1 -25.39 20.27 -19.09
C MET A 1 -24.20 19.30 -19.18
N ILE A 2 -23.02 19.72 -18.72
CA ILE A 2 -21.78 18.92 -18.86
C ILE A 2 -21.65 18.03 -17.63
N LEU A 3 -21.73 16.72 -17.85
CA LEU A 3 -21.74 15.68 -16.82
C LEU A 3 -20.52 15.77 -15.86
N PRO A 4 -20.73 15.69 -14.52
CA PRO A 4 -19.66 15.78 -13.50
C PRO A 4 -18.62 14.64 -13.56
N PHE A 5 -18.88 13.60 -14.37
CA PHE A 5 -18.00 12.45 -14.54
C PHE A 5 -16.72 12.74 -15.34
N LYS A 6 -16.75 13.69 -16.30
CA LYS A 6 -15.56 14.00 -17.13
C LYS A 6 -14.45 14.69 -16.32
N LYS A 7 -14.80 15.60 -15.38
CA LYS A 7 -13.81 16.25 -14.50
C LYS A 7 -13.13 15.26 -13.53
N LYS A 8 -13.90 14.36 -12.90
CA LYS A 8 -13.35 13.36 -11.95
C LYS A 8 -12.28 12.44 -12.54
N ARG A 9 -12.44 12.02 -13.82
CA ARG A 9 -11.43 11.21 -14.51
C ARG A 9 -10.13 11.97 -14.81
N ILE A 10 -10.22 13.28 -15.06
CA ILE A 10 -9.06 14.14 -15.34
C ILE A 10 -8.20 14.30 -14.06
N ASP A 11 -8.84 14.42 -12.90
CA ASP A 11 -8.13 14.54 -11.62
C ASP A 11 -7.43 13.22 -11.22
N ILE A 12 -8.11 12.07 -11.37
CA ILE A 12 -7.52 10.74 -11.10
C ILE A 12 -6.28 10.50 -11.98
N LYS A 13 -6.34 10.85 -13.27
CA LYS A 13 -5.19 10.70 -14.17
C LYS A 13 -4.00 11.57 -13.76
N LYS A 14 -4.24 12.82 -13.36
CA LYS A 14 -3.18 13.70 -12.85
C LYS A 14 -2.56 13.20 -11.55
N PHE A 15 -3.38 12.65 -10.65
CA PHE A 15 -2.89 12.02 -9.42
C PHE A 15 -2.10 10.74 -9.71
N ALA A 16 -2.60 9.91 -10.62
CA ALA A 16 -1.92 8.69 -11.03
C ALA A 16 -0.55 9.00 -11.63
N ASP A 17 -0.48 9.96 -12.55
CA ASP A 17 0.76 10.38 -13.23
C ASP A 17 1.81 10.93 -12.24
N ARG A 18 1.39 11.74 -11.25
CA ARG A 18 2.30 12.22 -10.19
C ARG A 18 2.81 11.10 -9.29
N LEU A 19 1.92 10.20 -8.88
CA LEU A 19 2.28 9.06 -8.02
C LEU A 19 3.19 8.06 -8.75
N SER A 20 2.92 7.81 -10.03
CA SER A 20 3.65 6.85 -10.86
C SER A 20 5.00 7.35 -11.34
N THR A 21 5.20 8.67 -11.44
CA THR A 21 6.49 9.22 -11.93
C THR A 21 7.55 9.14 -10.85
N ASP A 22 7.30 9.69 -9.65
CA ASP A 22 8.30 9.71 -8.57
C ASP A 22 7.75 9.25 -7.22
N GLY A 23 6.43 9.30 -7.02
CA GLY A 23 5.82 9.09 -5.70
C GLY A 23 6.09 7.70 -5.11
N PHE A 24 5.91 6.64 -5.89
CA PHE A 24 6.21 5.28 -5.40
C PHE A 24 7.68 5.08 -5.03
N LYS A 25 8.60 5.59 -5.85
CA LYS A 25 10.03 5.46 -5.58
C LYS A 25 10.44 6.24 -4.33
N GLN A 26 9.92 7.45 -4.15
CA GLN A 26 10.18 8.24 -2.95
C GLN A 26 9.65 7.56 -1.69
N ILE A 27 8.42 7.02 -1.71
CA ILE A 27 7.87 6.27 -0.56
C ILE A 27 8.74 5.06 -0.26
N PHE A 28 9.11 4.31 -1.29
CA PHE A 28 9.96 3.12 -1.15
C PHE A 28 11.33 3.44 -0.54
N ASP A 29 12.02 4.47 -1.05
CA ASP A 29 13.37 4.86 -0.63
C ASP A 29 13.41 5.36 0.82
N HIS A 30 12.29 5.89 1.34
CA HIS A 30 12.19 6.37 2.73
C HIS A 30 11.75 5.30 3.73
N ILE A 31 11.34 4.11 3.27
CA ILE A 31 10.97 3.03 4.19
C ILE A 31 12.24 2.35 4.69
N ASP A 32 12.49 2.43 5.99
CA ASP A 32 13.56 1.69 6.65
C ASP A 32 13.25 0.18 6.65
N GLN A 33 13.82 -0.53 5.68
CA GLN A 33 13.67 -1.98 5.52
C GLN A 33 14.26 -2.77 6.71
N LEU A 34 15.28 -2.24 7.39
CA LEU A 34 15.86 -2.87 8.57
C LEU A 34 14.90 -2.78 9.77
N SER A 35 14.20 -1.66 9.92
CA SER A 35 13.14 -1.52 10.93
C SER A 35 12.00 -2.51 10.71
N ILE A 36 11.64 -2.80 9.46
CA ILE A 36 10.63 -3.81 9.11
C ILE A 36 11.10 -5.19 9.54
N LYS A 37 12.33 -5.58 9.15
CA LYS A 37 12.93 -6.84 9.58
C LYS A 37 12.86 -7.01 11.08
N ARG A 38 13.40 -6.04 11.84
CA ARG A 38 13.42 -6.08 13.32
C ARG A 38 12.02 -6.21 13.91
N SER A 39 11.05 -5.52 13.33
CA SER A 39 9.66 -5.59 13.79
C SER A 39 9.07 -6.98 13.53
N VAL A 40 9.21 -7.52 12.32
CA VAL A 40 8.74 -8.86 11.95
C VAL A 40 9.40 -9.94 12.80
N ASP A 41 10.71 -9.86 13.03
CA ASP A 41 11.44 -10.81 13.88
C ASP A 41 10.95 -10.78 15.34
N ARG A 42 10.59 -9.60 15.85
CA ARG A 42 10.17 -9.43 17.24
C ARG A 42 8.73 -9.86 17.49
N MET A 43 7.79 -9.56 16.57
CA MET A 43 6.36 -9.75 16.81
C MET A 43 5.69 -10.79 15.90
N GLY A 44 6.39 -11.25 14.87
CA GLY A 44 5.84 -12.12 13.84
C GLY A 44 5.12 -11.36 12.71
N LEU A 45 5.06 -12.00 11.54
CA LEU A 45 4.52 -11.41 10.31
C LEU A 45 3.05 -10.96 10.48
N ASP A 46 2.18 -11.81 11.02
CA ASP A 46 0.75 -11.50 11.10
C ASP A 46 0.43 -10.34 12.06
N LYS A 47 1.17 -10.23 13.18
CA LYS A 47 1.04 -9.09 14.11
C LYS A 47 1.55 -7.80 13.47
N PHE A 48 2.65 -7.87 12.72
CA PHE A 48 3.17 -6.73 11.97
C PHE A 48 2.16 -6.23 10.91
N ILE A 49 1.56 -7.14 10.14
CA ILE A 49 0.51 -6.82 9.18
C ILE A 49 -0.66 -6.12 9.89
N ASN A 50 -1.05 -6.64 11.05
CA ASN A 50 -2.15 -6.08 11.83
C ASN A 50 -1.84 -4.66 12.33
N GLN A 51 -0.62 -4.43 12.80
CA GLN A 51 -0.15 -3.11 13.23
C GLN A 51 -0.20 -2.12 12.07
N CYS A 52 0.30 -2.47 10.90
CA CYS A 52 0.24 -1.63 9.71
C CYS A 52 -1.21 -1.31 9.30
N ALA A 53 -2.10 -2.30 9.38
CA ALA A 53 -3.52 -2.10 9.09
C ALA A 53 -4.19 -1.13 10.07
N TYR A 54 -3.87 -1.21 11.37
CA TYR A 54 -4.35 -0.26 12.38
C TYR A 54 -3.80 1.15 12.15
N VAL A 55 -2.52 1.29 11.80
CA VAL A 55 -1.93 2.61 11.50
C VAL A 55 -2.54 3.20 10.23
N ALA A 56 -2.87 2.38 9.22
CA ALA A 56 -3.58 2.83 8.02
C ALA A 56 -5.02 3.28 8.31
N ALA A 57 -5.68 2.66 9.29
CA ALA A 57 -7.03 3.00 9.72
C ALA A 57 -7.09 4.25 10.63
N GLY A 58 -6.08 4.41 11.50
CA GLY A 58 -6.00 5.48 12.50
C GLY A 58 -5.42 6.78 11.94
N SER A 59 -5.96 7.28 10.83
CA SER A 59 -5.52 8.55 10.24
C SER A 59 -5.77 9.73 11.20
N GLY A 60 -4.71 10.10 11.92
CA GLY A 60 -4.68 11.04 13.05
C GLY A 60 -3.49 10.79 13.97
N ALA A 61 -2.97 9.55 14.02
CA ALA A 61 -1.68 9.25 14.64
C ALA A 61 -0.57 9.46 13.62
N ILE A 62 0.06 10.65 13.67
CA ILE A 62 1.27 11.00 12.93
C ILE A 62 2.38 10.00 13.32
N ALA A 63 2.59 8.98 12.49
CA ALA A 63 3.73 8.09 12.63
C ALA A 63 4.93 8.67 11.86
N GLY A 64 5.58 9.67 12.46
CA GLY A 64 7.05 9.83 12.41
C GLY A 64 7.76 9.92 11.06
N SER A 65 7.17 10.52 10.01
CA SER A 65 7.86 10.76 8.74
C SER A 65 7.61 12.17 8.21
N GLY A 66 8.07 13.18 8.95
CA GLY A 66 8.01 14.59 8.53
C GLY A 66 8.56 14.86 7.11
N GLY A 67 9.40 13.97 6.55
CA GLY A 67 9.93 14.07 5.18
C GLY A 67 9.05 13.50 4.06
N ILE A 68 8.39 12.35 4.25
CA ILE A 68 7.56 11.74 3.18
C ILE A 68 6.30 12.58 2.92
N MET A 69 5.77 13.18 3.99
CA MET A 69 4.52 13.94 3.95
C MET A 69 4.63 15.27 3.19
N THR A 70 5.79 15.92 3.24
CA THR A 70 6.02 17.20 2.58
C THR A 70 6.44 17.06 1.12
N MET A 71 7.00 15.91 0.71
CA MET A 71 7.48 15.70 -0.67
C MET A 71 6.35 15.37 -1.66
N LEU A 72 5.27 14.77 -1.18
CA LEU A 72 4.12 14.38 -2.00
C LEU A 72 3.05 15.48 -2.05
N ILE A 73 3.48 16.70 -2.38
CA ILE A 73 2.65 17.92 -2.41
C ILE A 73 1.41 17.70 -3.29
N GLY A 74 0.24 17.81 -2.65
CA GLY A 74 -1.06 17.69 -3.30
C GLY A 74 -1.76 16.35 -3.08
N MET A 75 -1.10 15.31 -2.54
CA MET A 75 -1.77 14.06 -2.17
C MET A 75 -2.35 14.13 -0.74
N PRO A 76 -3.55 13.54 -0.49
CA PRO A 76 -4.10 13.46 0.85
C PRO A 76 -3.18 12.68 1.80
N ILE A 77 -3.02 13.18 3.03
CA ILE A 77 -2.19 12.56 4.07
C ILE A 77 -2.58 11.10 4.31
N ASP A 78 -3.88 10.84 4.43
CA ASP A 78 -4.42 9.49 4.63
C ASP A 78 -4.02 8.52 3.51
N PHE A 79 -3.95 9.02 2.27
CA PHE A 79 -3.61 8.22 1.10
C PHE A 79 -2.12 7.83 1.11
N VAL A 80 -1.24 8.79 1.39
CA VAL A 80 0.20 8.54 1.51
C VAL A 80 0.48 7.57 2.66
N ASN A 81 -0.19 7.72 3.80
CA ASN A 81 -0.07 6.77 4.92
C ASN A 81 -0.53 5.36 4.49
N LEU A 82 -1.68 5.24 3.82
CA LEU A 82 -2.18 3.95 3.33
C LEU A 82 -1.16 3.26 2.41
N ILE A 83 -0.61 3.98 1.43
CA ILE A 83 0.41 3.44 0.52
C ILE A 83 1.66 3.02 1.31
N THR A 84 2.12 3.88 2.22
CA THR A 84 3.30 3.60 3.05
C THR A 84 3.11 2.33 3.88
N GLN A 85 1.97 2.18 4.56
CA GLN A 85 1.69 0.97 5.34
C GLN A 85 1.55 -0.26 4.45
N GLN A 86 0.93 -0.13 3.27
CA GLN A 86 0.86 -1.23 2.31
C GLN A 86 2.25 -1.66 1.82
N PHE A 87 3.15 -0.71 1.56
CA PHE A 87 4.52 -0.99 1.14
C PHE A 87 5.29 -1.73 2.23
N ARG A 88 5.17 -1.27 3.48
CA ARG A 88 5.78 -1.95 4.64
C ARG A 88 5.29 -3.39 4.78
N VAL A 89 4.00 -3.63 4.58
CA VAL A 89 3.41 -4.99 4.62
C VAL A 89 3.97 -5.87 3.50
N THR A 90 4.03 -5.37 2.27
CA THR A 90 4.60 -6.10 1.14
C THR A 90 6.06 -6.47 1.40
N MET A 91 6.88 -5.51 1.87
CA MET A 91 8.27 -5.76 2.24
C MET A 91 8.42 -6.77 3.37
N ALA A 92 7.54 -6.74 4.38
CA ALA A 92 7.54 -7.72 5.46
C ALA A 92 7.29 -9.13 4.96
N ILE A 93 6.34 -9.31 4.03
CA ILE A 93 6.06 -10.62 3.43
C ILE A 93 7.22 -11.08 2.55
N MET A 94 7.83 -10.19 1.77
CA MET A 94 9.03 -10.49 0.99
C MET A 94 10.20 -10.92 1.88
N TYR A 95 10.46 -10.19 2.98
CA TYR A 95 11.46 -10.58 3.97
C TYR A 95 11.16 -11.95 4.58
N TYR A 96 9.93 -12.18 5.04
CA TYR A 96 9.53 -13.45 5.65
C TYR A 96 9.69 -14.65 4.71
N THR A 97 9.48 -14.45 3.41
CA THR A 97 9.52 -15.52 2.42
C THR A 97 10.90 -15.77 1.83
N LYS A 98 11.74 -14.73 1.71
CA LYS A 98 13.07 -14.82 1.11
C LYS A 98 14.22 -14.84 2.12
N GLY A 99 13.98 -14.42 3.36
CA GLY A 99 15.00 -14.23 4.40
C GLY A 99 15.92 -13.02 4.19
N ASN A 100 15.88 -12.37 3.02
CA ASN A 100 16.62 -11.16 2.74
C ASN A 100 15.74 -9.93 2.94
N TYR A 101 16.23 -8.97 3.71
CA TYR A 101 15.52 -7.71 3.98
C TYR A 101 15.84 -6.61 2.96
N LYS A 102 16.95 -6.72 2.21
CA LYS A 102 17.32 -5.76 1.17
C LYS A 102 16.57 -6.09 -0.12
N ILE A 103 15.45 -5.40 -0.32
CA ILE A 103 14.59 -5.54 -1.48
C ILE A 103 14.90 -4.39 -2.44
N SER A 104 15.03 -4.67 -3.73
CA SER A 104 15.16 -3.64 -4.76
C SER A 104 13.79 -3.08 -5.16
N PHE A 105 13.76 -1.82 -5.59
CA PHE A 105 12.52 -1.17 -6.05
C PHE A 105 11.84 -1.97 -7.17
N ASP A 106 12.63 -2.50 -8.11
CA ASP A 106 12.10 -3.24 -9.24
C ASP A 106 11.44 -4.55 -8.85
N GLU A 107 12.09 -5.31 -7.95
CA GLU A 107 11.53 -6.56 -7.46
C GLU A 107 10.25 -6.31 -6.66
N PHE A 108 10.28 -5.27 -5.82
CA PHE A 108 9.14 -4.84 -5.05
C PHE A 108 7.95 -4.45 -5.93
N MET A 109 8.17 -3.57 -6.91
CA MET A 109 7.10 -3.05 -7.76
C MET A 109 6.50 -4.11 -8.66
N LYS A 110 7.27 -5.10 -9.12
CA LYS A 110 6.71 -6.26 -9.83
C LYS A 110 5.73 -7.05 -8.96
N LEU A 111 6.07 -7.30 -7.71
CA LEU A 111 5.17 -7.99 -6.78
C LEU A 111 3.91 -7.17 -6.51
N VAL A 112 4.07 -5.86 -6.32
CA VAL A 112 2.93 -4.94 -6.17
C VAL A 112 2.05 -5.00 -7.42
N ALA A 113 2.61 -4.87 -8.62
CA ALA A 113 1.87 -4.98 -9.89
C ALA A 113 1.07 -6.28 -9.98
N THR A 114 1.71 -7.42 -9.71
CA THR A 114 1.05 -8.73 -9.71
C THR A 114 -0.10 -8.78 -8.69
N SER A 115 0.10 -8.25 -7.47
CA SER A 115 -0.96 -8.20 -6.47
C SER A 115 -2.17 -7.35 -6.88
N PHE A 116 -1.95 -6.28 -7.66
CA PHE A 116 -3.02 -5.45 -8.22
C PHE A 116 -3.58 -5.96 -9.55
N LYS A 117 -3.13 -7.14 -10.02
CA LYS A 117 -3.46 -7.69 -11.34
C LYS A 117 -3.14 -6.71 -12.48
N VAL A 118 -2.06 -5.95 -12.31
CA VAL A 118 -1.47 -5.10 -13.35
C VAL A 118 -0.39 -5.92 -14.06
N GLU A 119 -0.36 -5.84 -15.38
CA GLU A 119 0.61 -6.57 -16.19
C GLU A 119 2.04 -6.14 -15.82
N ALA A 120 2.83 -7.11 -15.34
CA ALA A 120 4.19 -6.90 -14.87
C ALA A 120 5.17 -7.48 -15.89
N GLY A 121 5.88 -6.61 -16.60
CA GLY A 121 6.94 -7.00 -17.54
C GLY A 121 8.27 -7.32 -16.85
N VAL A 122 9.30 -7.54 -17.67
CA VAL A 122 10.68 -7.77 -17.20
C VAL A 122 11.28 -6.52 -16.55
N ALA A 123 10.83 -5.33 -16.91
CA ALA A 123 11.23 -4.06 -16.31
C ALA A 123 10.02 -3.33 -15.70
N VAL A 124 10.28 -2.51 -14.67
CA VAL A 124 9.28 -1.58 -14.15
C VAL A 124 9.09 -0.46 -15.15
N THR A 125 7.89 -0.35 -15.73
CA THR A 125 7.56 0.68 -16.73
C THR A 125 6.65 1.74 -16.14
N LYS A 126 6.62 2.93 -16.77
CA LYS A 126 5.67 3.99 -16.42
C LYS A 126 4.22 3.50 -16.46
N THR A 127 3.85 2.74 -17.50
CA THR A 127 2.50 2.16 -17.65
C THR A 127 2.12 1.23 -16.50
N MET A 128 3.06 0.39 -16.04
CA MET A 128 2.83 -0.48 -14.88
C MET A 128 2.58 0.34 -13.61
N MET A 129 3.39 1.39 -13.39
CA MET A 129 3.23 2.28 -12.24
C MET A 129 1.91 3.08 -12.31
N GLU A 130 1.52 3.59 -13.48
CA GLU A 130 0.23 4.25 -13.70
C GLU A 130 -0.94 3.30 -13.41
N GLY A 131 -0.86 2.05 -13.86
CA GLY A 131 -1.86 1.03 -13.58
C GLY A 131 -2.00 0.74 -12.09
N ILE A 132 -0.89 0.63 -11.36
CA ILE A 132 -0.91 0.46 -9.89
C ILE A 132 -1.52 1.70 -9.23
N ALA A 133 -1.11 2.90 -9.66
CA ALA A 133 -1.62 4.15 -9.12
C ALA A 133 -3.14 4.30 -9.36
N GLU A 134 -3.63 3.94 -10.55
CA GLU A 134 -5.06 3.93 -10.84
C GLU A 134 -5.81 2.91 -9.96
N LYS A 135 -5.28 1.70 -9.76
CA LYS A 135 -5.90 0.71 -8.87
C LYS A 135 -5.93 1.16 -7.42
N LEU A 136 -4.86 1.79 -6.92
CA LEU A 136 -4.80 2.38 -5.58
C LEU A 136 -5.78 3.54 -5.44
N LEU A 137 -5.84 4.42 -6.43
CA LEU A 137 -6.78 5.54 -6.44
C LEU A 137 -8.23 5.06 -6.54
N LEU A 138 -8.52 3.98 -7.27
CA LEU A 138 -9.87 3.39 -7.32
C LEU A 138 -10.23 2.69 -6.00
N ALA A 139 -9.28 1.98 -5.39
CA ALA A 139 -9.46 1.39 -4.06
C ALA A 139 -9.68 2.44 -2.98
N PHE A 140 -9.05 3.61 -3.12
CA PHE A 140 -9.23 4.77 -2.25
C PHE A 140 -10.44 5.65 -2.64
N GLY A 141 -10.86 5.60 -3.91
CA GLY A 141 -11.58 6.67 -4.62
C GLY A 141 -12.95 6.29 -5.17
N VAL A 142 -13.73 5.54 -4.41
CA VAL A 142 -15.21 5.59 -4.51
C VAL A 142 -15.81 6.61 -3.53
N ARG A 143 -15.06 7.12 -2.52
CA ARG A 143 -15.70 7.76 -1.33
C ARG A 143 -15.20 9.13 -0.89
N ALA A 144 -14.48 9.87 -1.74
CA ALA A 144 -14.33 11.31 -1.50
C ALA A 144 -15.69 12.05 -1.53
N ALA A 145 -16.70 11.48 -2.19
CA ALA A 145 -18.07 12.03 -2.25
C ALA A 145 -18.98 11.62 -1.06
N GLU A 146 -18.67 10.52 -0.35
CA GLU A 146 -19.46 10.06 0.82
C GLU A 146 -19.03 10.73 2.13
N ARG A 147 -17.95 11.54 2.13
CA ARG A 147 -17.52 12.36 3.27
C ARG A 147 -18.46 13.54 3.58
N LEU A 148 -19.64 13.62 2.96
CA LEU A 148 -20.66 14.64 3.25
C LEU A 148 -21.28 14.50 4.65
N VAL A 149 -21.05 13.39 5.37
CA VAL A 149 -21.44 13.23 6.78
C VAL A 149 -20.22 12.84 7.63
N PRO A 150 -19.65 13.75 8.46
CA PRO A 150 -18.34 13.59 9.10
C PRO A 150 -18.20 12.38 10.04
N VAL A 151 -19.26 12.01 10.77
CA VAL A 151 -19.19 10.98 11.81
C VAL A 151 -19.28 9.56 11.25
N VAL A 152 -20.11 9.35 10.21
CA VAL A 152 -20.28 8.04 9.55
C VAL A 152 -19.15 7.77 8.54
N GLY A 153 -18.66 8.81 7.86
CA GLY A 153 -17.58 8.71 6.88
C GLY A 153 -16.22 8.31 7.47
N ALA A 154 -15.92 8.70 8.72
CA ALA A 154 -14.65 8.37 9.39
C ALA A 154 -14.56 6.90 9.82
N VAL A 155 -15.65 6.35 10.39
CA VAL A 155 -15.73 4.93 10.82
C VAL A 155 -15.65 3.98 9.62
N ILE A 156 -16.32 4.35 8.53
CA ILE A 156 -16.27 3.60 7.27
C ILE A 156 -14.88 3.72 6.62
N GLY A 157 -14.27 4.90 6.64
CA GLY A 157 -12.93 5.14 6.06
C GLY A 157 -11.81 4.36 6.75
N GLY A 158 -11.73 4.41 8.08
CA GLY A 158 -10.71 3.67 8.84
C GLY A 158 -10.85 2.15 8.68
N THR A 159 -12.08 1.63 8.77
CA THR A 159 -12.38 0.21 8.55
C THR A 159 -12.02 -0.23 7.13
N THR A 160 -12.28 0.60 6.13
CA THR A 160 -11.92 0.31 4.73
C THR A 160 -10.41 0.21 4.54
N ASN A 161 -9.63 1.14 5.12
CA ASN A 161 -8.17 1.11 5.05
C ASN A 161 -7.60 -0.13 5.75
N TYR A 162 -8.12 -0.49 6.92
CA TYR A 162 -7.73 -1.70 7.62
C TYR A 162 -7.97 -2.96 6.76
N ILE A 163 -9.18 -3.10 6.22
CA ILE A 163 -9.56 -4.25 5.37
C ILE A 163 -8.72 -4.28 4.10
N PHE A 164 -8.45 -3.13 3.48
CA PHE A 164 -7.62 -3.03 2.30
C PHE A 164 -6.22 -3.61 2.56
N VAL A 165 -5.54 -3.14 3.60
CA VAL A 165 -4.20 -3.62 3.95
C VAL A 165 -4.20 -5.13 4.22
N LYS A 166 -5.19 -5.63 4.97
CA LYS A 166 -5.33 -7.07 5.28
C LYS A 166 -5.57 -7.92 4.03
N ARG A 167 -6.44 -7.48 3.11
CA ARG A 167 -6.75 -8.19 1.86
C ARG A 167 -5.55 -8.22 0.93
N MET A 168 -4.85 -7.11 0.77
CA MET A 168 -3.64 -7.06 -0.05
C MET A 168 -2.53 -7.92 0.55
N ALA A 169 -2.36 -7.90 1.88
CA ALA A 169 -1.42 -8.80 2.56
C ALA A 169 -1.73 -10.26 2.24
N GLN A 170 -3.00 -10.67 2.33
CA GLN A 170 -3.43 -12.03 2.03
C GLN A 170 -3.10 -12.43 0.58
N GLN A 171 -3.42 -11.58 -0.40
CA GLN A 171 -3.10 -11.83 -1.81
C GLN A 171 -1.59 -12.01 -2.02
N ILE A 172 -0.76 -11.17 -1.38
CA ILE A 172 0.70 -11.27 -1.49
C ILE A 172 1.21 -12.55 -0.80
N LYS A 173 0.64 -12.94 0.36
CA LYS A 173 0.95 -14.21 1.03
C LYS A 173 0.65 -15.40 0.14
N GLU A 174 -0.49 -15.39 -0.56
CA GLU A 174 -0.88 -16.43 -1.52
C GLU A 174 0.11 -16.49 -2.70
N LEU A 175 0.44 -15.34 -3.30
CA LEU A 175 1.41 -15.26 -4.41
C LEU A 175 2.81 -15.75 -4.03
N LYS A 176 3.21 -15.60 -2.76
CA LYS A 176 4.53 -16.02 -2.27
C LYS A 176 4.54 -17.36 -1.53
N GLY A 177 3.40 -18.04 -1.41
CA GLY A 177 3.31 -19.27 -0.63
C GLY A 177 3.58 -19.09 0.87
N ALA A 178 3.39 -17.87 1.40
CA ALA A 178 3.59 -17.54 2.81
C ALA A 178 2.44 -18.03 3.73
N ASN A 179 1.42 -18.69 3.16
CA ASN A 179 0.32 -19.34 3.90
C ASN A 179 0.65 -20.77 4.36
N LYS A 180 1.91 -21.20 4.31
CA LYS A 180 2.30 -22.51 4.85
C LYS A 180 2.17 -22.51 6.38
N THR A 181 1.04 -23.01 6.87
CA THR A 181 0.99 -23.68 8.18
C THR A 181 1.99 -24.83 8.08
N VAL A 182 3.10 -24.76 8.82
CA VAL A 182 3.99 -25.91 8.99
C VAL A 182 3.21 -26.92 9.82
N ILE A 183 2.61 -27.92 9.17
CA ILE A 183 2.15 -29.13 9.85
C ILE A 183 3.42 -29.89 10.18
N ILE A 184 3.86 -29.85 11.44
CA ILE A 184 4.93 -30.71 11.93
C ILE A 184 4.30 -32.10 12.09
N PRO A 185 4.69 -33.12 11.31
CA PRO A 185 4.28 -34.47 11.63
C PRO A 185 4.92 -34.85 12.96
N ILE A 186 4.09 -35.04 13.97
CA ILE A 186 4.45 -35.78 15.17
C ILE A 186 4.53 -37.25 14.76
N ASN A 187 5.75 -37.72 14.47
CA ASN A 187 6.10 -39.13 14.51
C ASN A 187 6.51 -39.50 15.92
#